data_AF-A0A6N9VD25-F1
#
_entry.id   AF-A0A6N9VD25-F1
#
_cell.length_a   1.000
_cell.length_b   1.000
_cell.length_c   1.000
_cell.angle_alpha   90.00
_cell.angle_beta   90.00
_cell.angle_gamma   90.00
#
_symmetry.space_group_name_H-M   'P 1'
#
loop_
_entity.id
_entity.type
_entity.pdbx_description
1 polymer ?
#
loop_
_entity_poly.entity_id
_entity_poly.type
_entity_poly.pdbx_seq_one_letter_code
_entity_poly.pdbx_strand_id
1 'polypeptide(L)'
;ARLTMPLGMLLQAGASLGILGWGLDTAYAVLWPPFVALGLGIGMVMAASSDAIVGNAPVRDAGVAGGLQSTALQVGGALGTSVLISLISSRVSSTFGAELATAGVPAPAAD
;
A
#
# COMPACT_ATOMS: atom_id res chain seq x y z
N ALA A 1 22.42 -6.40 -3.20
CA ALA A 1 21.58 -6.01 -2.05
C ALA A 1 21.45 -4.49 -1.87
N ARG A 2 22.54 -3.74 -1.65
CA ARG A 2 22.51 -2.32 -1.24
C ARG A 2 21.72 -1.37 -2.16
N LEU A 3 21.78 -1.58 -3.48
CA LEU A 3 21.05 -0.78 -4.46
C LEU A 3 19.65 -1.33 -4.80
N THR A 4 19.40 -2.61 -4.54
CA THR A 4 18.16 -3.30 -4.93
C THR A 4 16.96 -2.82 -4.11
N MET A 5 17.16 -2.60 -2.80
CA MET A 5 16.15 -2.04 -1.89
C MET A 5 15.69 -0.62 -2.29
N PRO A 6 16.59 0.39 -2.39
CA PRO A 6 16.16 1.74 -2.74
C PRO A 6 15.58 1.81 -4.16
N LEU A 7 16.09 1.01 -5.10
CA LEU A 7 15.54 0.96 -6.46
C LEU A 7 14.11 0.39 -6.47
N GLY A 8 13.84 -0.67 -5.71
CA GLY A 8 12.48 -1.21 -5.56
C GLY A 8 11.52 -0.24 -4.84
N MET A 9 11.99 0.52 -3.86
CA MET A 9 11.20 1.55 -3.19
C MET A 9 10.89 2.74 -4.11
N LEU A 10 11.86 3.19 -4.92
CA LEU A 10 11.65 4.24 -5.92
C LEU A 10 10.66 3.80 -7.00
N LEU A 11 10.72 2.54 -7.43
CA LEU A 11 9.77 1.97 -8.38
C LEU A 11 8.33 1.98 -7.82
N GLN A 12 8.16 1.58 -6.56
CA GLN A 12 6.86 1.64 -5.89
C GLN A 12 6.36 3.08 -5.74
N ALA A 13 7.23 4.01 -5.32
CA ALA A 13 6.87 5.42 -5.21
C ALA A 13 6.46 6.02 -6.56
N GLY A 14 7.21 5.74 -7.63
CA GLY A 14 6.86 6.18 -8.99
C GLY A 14 5.54 5.60 -9.46
N ALA A 15 5.26 4.33 -9.17
CA ALA A 15 3.99 3.71 -9.50
C ALA A 15 2.81 4.34 -8.73
N SER A 16 2.96 4.58 -7.43
CA SER A 16 1.94 5.27 -6.61
C SER A 16 1.67 6.69 -7.10
N LEU A 17 2.71 7.43 -7.50
CA LEU A 17 2.55 8.77 -8.10
C LEU A 17 1.85 8.71 -9.47
N GLY A 18 2.14 7.68 -10.27
CA GLY A 18 1.46 7.46 -11.55
C GLY A 18 -0.04 7.18 -11.39
N ILE A 19 -0.41 6.42 -10.36
CA ILE A 19 -1.81 6.13 -10.02
C ILE A 19 -2.57 7.40 -9.57
N LEU A 20 -1.87 8.33 -8.91
CA LEU A 20 -2.46 9.58 -8.44
C LEU A 20 -2.97 10.48 -9.58
N GLY A 21 -2.42 10.32 -10.78
CA GLY A 21 -2.82 11.06 -11.98
C GLY A 21 -4.00 10.47 -12.75
N TRP A 22 -4.58 9.36 -12.29
CA TRP A 22 -5.69 8.71 -12.99
C TRP A 22 -7.01 9.46 -12.81
N GLY A 23 -7.70 9.66 -13.93
CA GLY A 23 -9.08 10.16 -14.00
C GLY A 23 -10.03 9.13 -14.62
N LEU A 24 -11.32 9.48 -14.72
CA LEU A 24 -12.36 8.61 -15.26
C LEU A 24 -12.15 8.24 -16.74
N ASP A 25 -11.46 9.08 -17.50
CA ASP A 25 -11.18 8.89 -18.94
C ASP A 25 -9.85 8.17 -19.22
N THR A 26 -9.21 7.58 -18.21
CA THR A 26 -7.88 6.96 -18.37
C THR A 26 -7.97 5.70 -19.24
N ALA A 27 -7.20 5.66 -20.33
CA ALA A 27 -7.16 4.51 -21.22
C ALA A 27 -6.63 3.25 -20.52
N TYR A 28 -7.24 2.09 -20.80
CA TYR A 28 -6.88 0.79 -20.19
C TYR A 28 -5.39 0.42 -20.36
N ALA A 29 -4.78 0.89 -21.44
CA ALA A 29 -3.35 0.70 -21.71
C ALA A 29 -2.42 1.39 -20.68
N VAL A 30 -2.90 2.41 -19.97
CA VAL A 30 -2.14 3.18 -18.97
C VAL A 30 -2.34 2.62 -17.56
N LEU A 31 -3.32 1.72 -17.37
CA LEU A 31 -3.64 1.13 -16.07
C LEU A 31 -2.65 0.03 -15.65
N TRP A 32 -2.25 -0.86 -16.57
CA TRP A 32 -1.40 -2.01 -16.25
C TRP A 32 0.07 -1.69 -15.89
N PRO A 33 0.75 -0.68 -16.47
CA PRO A 33 2.16 -0.43 -16.20
C PRO A 33 2.51 -0.17 -14.72
N PRO A 34 1.78 0.68 -13.96
CA PRO A 34 2.10 0.89 -12.55
C PRO A 34 1.82 -0.35 -11.69
N PHE A 35 0.87 -1.23 -12.05
CA PHE A 35 0.70 -2.51 -11.35
C PHE A 35 1.89 -3.45 -11.56
N VAL A 36 2.45 -3.50 -12.77
CA VAL A 36 3.68 -4.25 -13.04
C VAL A 36 4.87 -3.66 -12.29
N ALA A 37 4.98 -2.33 -12.27
CA ALA A 37 6.01 -1.62 -11.50
C ALA A 37 5.91 -1.89 -9.99
N LEU A 38 4.70 -1.89 -9.43
CA LEU A 38 4.44 -2.27 -8.03
C LEU A 38 4.86 -3.71 -7.76
N GLY A 39 4.43 -4.67 -8.59
CA GLY A 39 4.78 -6.08 -8.43
C GLY A 39 6.30 -6.32 -8.45
N LEU A 40 7.00 -5.71 -9.42
CA LEU A 40 8.46 -5.76 -9.50
C LEU A 40 9.12 -5.12 -8.28
N GLY A 41 8.63 -3.94 -7.86
CA GLY A 41 9.12 -3.21 -6.70
C GLY A 41 9.00 -4.02 -5.41
N ILE A 42 7.82 -4.60 -5.17
CA ILE A 42 7.54 -5.45 -4.00
C ILE A 42 8.44 -6.69 -4.01
N GLY A 43 8.56 -7.36 -5.16
CA GLY A 43 9.42 -8.55 -5.29
C GLY A 43 10.89 -8.25 -4.95
N MET A 44 11.42 -7.14 -5.48
CA MET A 44 12.79 -6.70 -5.18
C MET A 44 13.00 -6.37 -3.70
N VAL A 45 12.06 -5.63 -3.09
CA VAL A 45 12.14 -5.24 -1.68
C VAL A 45 12.04 -6.46 -0.76
N MET A 46 11.13 -7.40 -1.04
CA MET A 46 10.97 -8.61 -0.24
C MET A 46 12.22 -9.48 -0.26
N ALA A 47 12.78 -9.74 -1.46
CA ALA A 47 14.00 -10.54 -1.61
C ALA A 47 15.20 -9.89 -0.89
N ALA A 48 15.41 -8.60 -1.10
CA ALA A 48 16.52 -7.88 -0.50
C ALA A 48 16.36 -7.67 1.02
N SER A 49 15.13 -7.56 1.52
CA SER A 49 14.85 -7.49 2.97
C SER A 49 15.13 -8.81 3.67
N SER A 50 14.73 -9.94 3.05
CA SER A 50 15.00 -11.28 3.59
C SER A 50 16.50 -11.56 3.66
N ASP A 51 17.23 -11.27 2.58
CA ASP A 51 18.69 -11.43 2.52
C ASP A 51 19.41 -10.51 3.54
N ALA A 52 18.95 -9.26 3.69
CA ALA A 52 19.52 -8.32 4.65
C ALA A 52 19.26 -8.69 6.12
N ILE A 53 18.09 -9.24 6.44
CA ILE A 53 17.69 -9.55 7.82
C ILE A 53 18.16 -10.95 8.22
N VAL A 54 17.81 -11.97 7.44
CA VAL A 54 18.09 -13.38 7.76
C VAL A 54 19.49 -13.76 7.27
N GLY A 55 19.88 -13.31 6.07
CA GLY A 55 21.20 -13.61 5.51
C GLY A 55 22.37 -12.97 6.25
N ASN A 56 22.14 -11.88 6.98
CA ASN A 56 23.16 -11.21 7.81
C ASN A 56 23.10 -11.59 9.30
N ALA A 57 22.16 -12.45 9.71
CA ALA A 57 22.05 -12.92 11.08
C ALA A 57 22.96 -14.14 11.33
N PRO A 58 23.55 -14.30 12.54
CA PRO A 58 24.23 -15.53 12.92
C PRO A 58 23.29 -16.74 12.77
N VAL A 59 23.81 -17.90 12.36
CA VAL A 59 23.00 -19.10 12.06
C VAL A 59 22.10 -19.53 13.24
N ARG A 60 22.58 -19.35 14.47
CA ARG A 60 21.83 -19.61 15.71
C ARG A 60 20.63 -18.67 15.93
N ASP A 61 20.67 -17.48 15.34
CA ASP A 61 19.68 -16.41 15.51
C ASP A 61 18.81 -16.22 14.26
N ALA A 62 19.10 -16.93 13.16
CA ALA A 62 18.39 -16.82 11.88
C ALA A 62 16.88 -17.12 12.01
N GLY A 63 16.50 -18.06 12.88
CA GLY A 63 15.09 -18.34 13.18
C GLY A 63 14.39 -17.18 13.89
N VAL A 64 15.07 -16.52 14.84
CA VAL A 64 14.55 -15.33 15.53
C VAL A 64 14.45 -14.14 14.58
N ALA A 65 15.45 -13.95 13.70
CA ALA A 65 15.45 -12.91 12.67
C ALA A 65 14.30 -13.08 11.67
N GLY A 66 14.06 -14.31 11.20
CA GLY A 66 12.92 -14.63 10.33
C GLY A 66 11.57 -14.43 11.02
N GLY A 67 11.46 -14.83 12.29
CA GLY A 67 10.27 -14.59 13.12
C GLY A 67 9.96 -13.10 13.28
N LEU A 68 10.97 -12.29 13.62
CA LEU A 68 10.84 -10.83 13.72
C LEU A 68 10.44 -10.19 12.38
N GLN A 69 11.01 -10.64 11.27
CA GLN A 69 10.62 -10.19 9.93
C GLN A 69 9.14 -10.48 9.65
N SER A 70 8.67 -11.70 9.92
CA SER A 70 7.26 -12.06 9.70
C SER A 70 6.31 -11.24 10.58
N THR A 71 6.66 -11.05 11.87
CA THR A 71 5.88 -10.20 12.77
C THR A 71 5.83 -8.75 12.26
N ALA A 72 6.96 -8.20 11.81
CA ALA A 72 7.00 -6.86 11.25
C ALA A 72 6.10 -6.72 10.00
N LEU A 73 6.08 -7.73 9.13
CA LEU A 73 5.19 -7.75 7.96
C LEU A 73 3.71 -7.82 8.35
N GLN A 74 3.35 -8.64 9.36
CA GLN A 74 1.98 -8.74 9.86
C GLN A 74 1.52 -7.43 10.50
N VAL A 75 2.35 -6.85 11.36
CA VAL A 75 2.07 -5.54 11.99
C VAL A 75 1.94 -4.45 10.93
N GLY A 76 2.85 -4.41 9.96
CA GLY A 76 2.76 -3.47 8.84
C GLY A 76 1.48 -3.64 8.03
N GLY A 77 1.06 -4.87 7.74
CA GLY A 77 -0.19 -5.17 7.04
C GLY A 77 -1.44 -4.73 7.82
N ALA A 78 -1.47 -4.99 9.13
CA ALA A 78 -2.56 -4.56 10.00
C ALA A 78 -2.64 -3.03 10.13
N LEU A 79 -1.49 -2.36 10.29
CA LEU A 79 -1.44 -0.90 10.36
C LEU A 79 -1.84 -0.25 9.02
N GLY A 80 -1.35 -0.78 7.90
CA GLY A 80 -1.65 -0.27 6.56
C GLY A 80 -3.15 -0.32 6.26
N THR A 81 -3.79 -1.47 6.49
CA THR A 81 -5.24 -1.62 6.31
C THR A 81 -6.04 -0.73 7.25
N SER A 82 -5.63 -0.62 8.52
CA SER A 82 -6.30 0.24 9.51
C SER A 82 -6.28 1.72 9.11
N VAL A 83 -5.13 2.22 8.64
CA VAL A 83 -5.00 3.61 8.17
C VAL A 83 -5.86 3.86 6.94
N LEU A 84 -5.85 2.94 5.96
CA LEU A 84 -6.68 3.05 4.76
C LEU A 84 -8.17 3.10 5.09
N ILE A 85 -8.64 2.21 5.98
CA ILE A 85 -10.03 2.20 6.44
C ILE A 85 -10.37 3.51 7.15
N SER A 86 -9.52 3.98 8.06
CA SER A 86 -9.75 5.23 8.79
C SER A 86 -9.89 6.42 7.84
N LEU A 87 -9.03 6.52 6.83
CA LEU A 87 -9.10 7.56 5.80
C LEU A 87 -10.39 7.48 4.98
N ILE A 88 -10.77 6.27 4.54
CA ILE A 88 -12.01 6.05 3.79
C ILE A 88 -13.23 6.43 4.64
N SER A 89 -13.34 5.90 5.86
CA SER A 89 -14.44 6.19 6.78
C SER A 89 -14.55 7.68 7.10
N SER A 90 -13.43 8.36 7.31
CA SER A 90 -13.41 9.82 7.53
C SER A 90 -13.91 10.59 6.32
N ARG A 91 -13.46 10.22 5.11
CA ARG A 91 -13.91 10.86 3.86
C ARG A 91 -15.39 10.61 3.61
N VAL A 92 -15.84 9.37 3.76
CA VAL A 92 -17.26 9.01 3.62
C VAL A 92 -18.08 9.80 4.63
N SER A 93 -17.77 9.77 5.91
CA SER A 93 -18.50 10.54 6.94
C SER A 93 -18.59 12.04 6.60
N SER A 94 -17.52 12.63 6.07
CA SER A 94 -17.51 14.05 5.69
C SER A 94 -18.29 14.40 4.42
N THR A 95 -18.46 13.45 3.49
CA THR A 95 -19.08 13.69 2.17
C THR A 95 -20.50 13.15 2.08
N PHE A 96 -20.82 12.13 2.87
CA PHE A 96 -22.06 11.36 2.78
C PHE A 96 -23.32 12.22 2.93
N GLY A 97 -23.37 13.10 3.94
CA GLY A 97 -24.53 13.99 4.15
C GLY A 97 -24.74 15.00 3.01
N ALA A 98 -23.65 15.54 2.45
CA ALA A 98 -23.71 16.48 1.34
C ALA A 98 -24.16 15.77 0.04
N GLU A 99 -23.67 14.57 -0.21
CA GLU A 99 -24.08 13.75 -1.36
C GLU A 99 -25.54 13.28 -1.25
N LEU A 100 -26.01 12.89 -0.05
CA LEU A 100 -27.41 12.53 0.22
C LEU A 100 -28.37 13.71 0.01
N ALA A 101 -27.99 14.91 0.45
CA ALA A 101 -28.76 16.13 0.22
C ALA A 101 -28.82 16.48 -1.27
N THR A 102 -27.71 16.30 -1.99
CA THR A 102 -27.63 16.54 -3.45
C THR A 102 -28.43 15.48 -4.24
N ALA A 103 -28.52 14.26 -3.73
CA ALA A 103 -29.33 13.18 -4.30
C ALA A 103 -30.83 13.30 -3.99
N GLY A 104 -31.27 14.31 -3.23
CA GLY A 104 -32.68 14.61 -2.97
C GLY A 104 -33.32 13.77 -1.84
N VAL A 105 -32.52 13.18 -0.95
CA VAL A 105 -33.04 12.41 0.19
C VAL A 105 -33.57 13.36 1.27
N PRO A 106 -34.82 13.19 1.75
CA PRO A 106 -35.37 14.04 2.80
C PRO A 106 -34.58 13.91 4.10
N ALA A 107 -34.28 15.06 4.72
CA ALA A 107 -33.45 15.22 5.92
C ALA A 107 -33.65 14.19 7.08
N PRO A 108 -34.87 13.70 7.40
CA PRO A 108 -35.04 12.69 8.46
C PRO A 108 -34.47 11.30 8.14
N ALA A 109 -34.00 11.03 6.92
CA ALA A 109 -33.40 9.76 6.51
C ALA A 109 -31.90 9.87 6.16
N ALA A 110 -31.30 11.05 6.35
CA ALA A 110 -29.91 11.36 5.97
C ALA A 110 -28.93 11.44 7.16
N ASP A 111 -29.39 11.13 8.37
CA ASP A 111 -28.60 11.03 9.62
C ASP A 111 -28.25 9.56 9.92
#